data_AF-A0A0U5IBE7-F1
#
_entry.id   AF-A0A0U5IBE7-F1
#
_cell.length_a   1.000
_cell.length_b   1.000
_cell.length_c   1.000
_cell.angle_alpha   90.00
_cell.angle_beta   90.00
_cell.angle_gamma   90.00
#
_symmetry.space_group_name_H-M   'P 1'
#
loop_
_entity.id
_entity.type
_entity.pdbx_description
1 polymer ?
#
loop_
_entity_poly.entity_id
_entity_poly.type
_entity_poly.pdbx_seq_one_letter_code
_entity_poly.pdbx_strand_id
1 'polypeptide(L)'
;MTRGIDPLLGPPSARVFIATSQEYLGLRAAYRLYPHNPYWARGRENELPSASQLKPGDFVLTLRSTVVKYEPESGELQWPDDQRISAEPLYADPTGQLYRVH
;
A
#
# COMPACT_ATOMS: atom_id res chain seq x y z
N MET A 1 9.23 -3.40 20.94
CA MET A 1 8.63 -2.09 20.63
C MET A 1 8.24 -2.09 19.17
N THR A 2 6.96 -2.28 18.86
CA THR A 2 6.48 -2.31 17.48
C THR A 2 6.39 -0.87 16.98
N ARG A 3 7.33 -0.44 16.14
CA ARG A 3 7.31 0.89 15.52
C ARG A 3 6.08 0.92 14.59
N GLY A 4 5.12 1.81 14.84
CA GLY A 4 3.95 1.98 13.99
C GLY A 4 4.29 2.72 12.69
N ILE A 5 3.38 2.66 11.71
CA ILE A 5 3.59 3.26 10.38
C ILE A 5 3.28 4.75 10.30
N ASP A 6 2.49 5.31 11.22
CA ASP A 6 2.10 6.74 11.21
C ASP A 6 3.28 7.73 11.04
N PRO A 7 4.42 7.60 11.76
CA PRO A 7 5.54 8.52 11.58
C PRO A 7 6.19 8.44 10.19
N LEU A 8 5.89 7.41 9.39
CA LEU A 8 6.44 7.20 8.05
C LEU A 8 5.58 7.82 6.94
N LEU A 9 4.28 8.03 7.20
CA LEU A 9 3.30 8.46 6.19
C LEU A 9 3.35 9.96 5.86
N GLY A 10 4.22 10.73 6.53
CA GLY A 10 4.36 12.16 6.29
C GLY A 10 3.08 12.94 6.65
N PRO A 11 2.71 13.98 5.88
CA PRO A 11 1.57 14.83 6.20
C PRO A 11 0.23 14.08 6.09
N PRO A 12 -0.83 14.54 6.79
CA PRO A 12 -2.20 13.98 6.70
C PRO A 12 -2.77 13.91 5.26
N SER A 13 -2.31 14.75 4.34
CA SER A 13 -2.77 14.73 2.95
C SER A 13 -2.19 13.57 2.12
N ALA A 14 -1.23 12.82 2.66
CA ALA A 14 -0.62 11.70 1.97
C ALA A 14 -1.66 10.64 1.58
N ARG A 15 -1.64 10.24 0.30
CA ARG A 15 -2.50 9.17 -0.21
C ARG A 15 -1.90 7.83 0.18
N VAL A 16 -2.71 6.97 0.79
CA VAL A 16 -2.29 5.64 1.20
C VAL A 16 -3.20 4.61 0.56
N PHE A 17 -2.70 3.87 -0.42
CA PHE A 17 -3.45 2.82 -1.09
C PHE A 17 -3.28 1.50 -0.35
N ILE A 18 -4.39 0.86 -0.01
CA ILE A 18 -4.40 -0.37 0.80
C ILE A 18 -4.69 -1.56 -0.12
N ALA A 19 -3.70 -2.42 -0.31
CA ALA A 19 -3.81 -3.67 -1.05
C ALA A 19 -4.07 -4.84 -0.10
N THR A 20 -5.30 -5.36 -0.10
CA THR A 20 -5.65 -6.57 0.64
C THR A 20 -6.92 -7.23 0.10
N SER A 21 -6.91 -8.56 0.07
CA SER A 21 -8.08 -9.39 -0.23
C SER A 21 -8.94 -9.66 1.02
N GLN A 22 -8.47 -9.28 2.21
CA GLN A 22 -9.18 -9.56 3.47
C GLN A 22 -9.98 -8.36 3.95
N GLU A 23 -11.32 -8.50 3.96
CA GLU A 23 -12.22 -7.42 4.35
C GLU A 23 -11.93 -6.85 5.75
N TYR A 24 -11.69 -7.74 6.72
CA TYR A 24 -11.36 -7.35 8.09
C TYR A 24 -10.09 -6.49 8.17
N LEU A 25 -9.03 -6.86 7.44
CA LEU A 25 -7.78 -6.10 7.42
C LEU A 25 -7.95 -4.75 6.74
N GLY A 26 -8.65 -4.72 5.59
CA GLY A 26 -8.93 -3.50 4.85
C GLY A 26 -9.74 -2.50 5.67
N LEU A 27 -10.81 -2.95 6.35
CA LEU A 27 -11.62 -2.12 7.25
C LEU A 27 -10.78 -1.51 8.38
N ARG A 28 -10.00 -2.33 9.10
CA ARG A 28 -9.19 -1.83 10.22
C ARG A 28 -8.10 -0.88 9.77
N ALA A 29 -7.46 -1.16 8.63
CA ALA A 29 -6.44 -0.29 8.06
C ALA A 29 -7.03 1.05 7.64
N ALA A 30 -8.12 1.05 6.86
CA ALA A 30 -8.80 2.27 6.42
C ALA A 30 -9.27 3.12 7.61
N TYR A 31 -9.84 2.49 8.65
CA TYR A 31 -10.24 3.18 9.87
C TYR A 31 -9.04 3.80 10.61
N ARG A 32 -7.95 3.04 10.78
CA ARG A 32 -6.76 3.51 11.51
C ARG A 32 -6.02 4.63 10.77
N LEU A 33 -6.09 4.60 9.44
CA LEU A 33 -5.48 5.55 8.53
C LEU A 33 -6.41 6.70 8.14
N TYR A 34 -7.61 6.79 8.73
CA TYR A 34 -8.55 7.88 8.47
C TYR A 34 -7.97 9.30 8.68
N PRO A 35 -7.01 9.54 9.60
CA PRO A 35 -6.33 10.84 9.67
C PRO A 35 -5.51 11.17 8.42
N HIS A 36 -5.19 10.18 7.59
CA HIS A 36 -4.56 10.33 6.28
C HIS A 36 -5.61 10.28 5.17
N ASN A 37 -5.20 10.06 3.91
CA ASN A 37 -6.12 9.88 2.78
C ASN A 37 -6.08 8.42 2.28
N PRO A 38 -6.72 7.46 3.00
CA PRO A 38 -6.67 6.05 2.65
C PRO A 38 -7.60 5.70 1.48
N TYR A 39 -7.09 4.90 0.55
CA TYR A 39 -7.85 4.34 -0.57
C TYR A 39 -7.85 2.83 -0.46
N TRP A 40 -9.03 2.25 -0.25
CA TRP A 40 -9.22 0.82 -0.25
C TRP A 40 -10.38 0.45 -1.18
N ALA A 41 -10.08 -0.39 -2.19
CA ALA A 41 -11.03 -0.81 -3.20
C ALA A 41 -11.96 -1.92 -2.68
N ARG A 42 -12.77 -1.60 -1.66
CA ARG A 42 -13.69 -2.55 -1.03
C ARG A 42 -14.62 -3.19 -2.06
N GLY A 43 -14.62 -4.53 -2.10
CA GLY A 43 -15.52 -5.32 -2.97
C GLY A 43 -15.17 -5.27 -4.46
N ARG A 44 -13.98 -4.81 -4.84
CA ARG A 44 -13.48 -4.90 -6.22
C ARG A 44 -12.54 -6.09 -6.38
N GLU A 45 -12.48 -6.61 -7.60
CA GLU A 45 -11.56 -7.70 -7.98
C GLU A 45 -10.09 -7.27 -7.85
N ASN A 46 -9.80 -6.00 -8.17
CA ASN A 46 -8.45 -5.43 -8.04
C ASN A 46 -8.29 -4.72 -6.70
N GLU A 47 -7.30 -5.15 -5.93
CA GLU A 47 -6.97 -4.57 -4.62
C GLU A 47 -6.45 -3.13 -4.71
N LEU A 48 -5.87 -2.75 -5.86
CA LEU A 48 -5.33 -1.42 -6.14
C LEU A 48 -5.85 -0.85 -7.49
N PRO A 49 -5.84 0.48 -7.66
CA PRO A 49 -5.95 1.10 -8.99
C PRO A 49 -4.78 0.69 -9.90
N SER A 50 -4.84 1.08 -11.18
CA SER A 50 -3.71 0.87 -12.09
C SER A 50 -2.48 1.62 -11.58
N ALA A 51 -1.28 1.08 -11.86
CA ALA A 51 -0.02 1.69 -11.42
C ALA A 51 0.11 3.14 -11.91
N SER A 52 -0.42 3.44 -13.09
CA SER A 52 -0.45 4.79 -13.70
C SER A 52 -1.26 5.84 -12.91
N GLN A 53 -2.10 5.45 -11.96
CA GLN A 53 -2.86 6.37 -11.11
C GLN A 53 -2.10 6.76 -9.83
N LEU A 54 -1.06 6.00 -9.49
CA LEU A 54 -0.14 6.32 -8.41
C LEU A 54 0.85 7.38 -8.89
N LYS A 55 1.33 8.20 -7.96
CA LYS A 55 2.25 9.31 -8.20
C LYS A 55 3.40 9.24 -7.21
N PRO A 56 4.56 9.84 -7.54
CA PRO A 56 5.67 10.00 -6.61
C PRO A 56 5.19 10.58 -5.27
N GLY A 57 5.58 9.91 -4.18
CA GLY A 57 5.20 10.27 -2.81
C GLY A 57 3.90 9.65 -2.29
N ASP A 58 3.15 8.92 -3.12
CA ASP A 58 2.07 8.07 -2.62
C ASP A 58 2.62 6.89 -1.82
N PHE A 59 1.79 6.35 -0.93
CA PHE A 59 2.11 5.18 -0.14
C PHE A 59 1.25 3.99 -0.56
N VAL A 60 1.85 2.80 -0.55
CA VAL A 60 1.15 1.53 -0.76
C VAL A 60 1.34 0.67 0.50
N LEU A 61 0.24 0.32 1.14
CA LEU A 61 0.20 -0.60 2.27
C LEU A 61 -0.32 -1.95 1.79
N THR A 62 0.52 -2.98 1.76
CA THR A 62 0.10 -4.35 1.44
C THR A 62 -0.17 -5.12 2.74
N LEU A 63 -1.37 -5.69 2.85
CA LEU A 63 -1.77 -6.51 4.01
C LEU A 63 -2.22 -7.86 3.50
N ARG A 64 -1.30 -8.83 3.49
CA ARG A 64 -1.55 -10.16 2.89
C ARG A 64 -2.15 -10.07 1.47
N SER A 65 -1.68 -9.10 0.69
CA SER A 65 -2.02 -8.94 -0.72
C SER A 65 -1.67 -10.22 -1.48
N THR A 66 -2.60 -10.68 -2.33
CA THR A 66 -2.33 -11.80 -3.24
C THR A 66 -2.01 -11.33 -4.66
N VAL A 67 -2.19 -10.04 -4.92
CA VAL A 67 -2.25 -9.44 -6.27
C VAL A 67 -1.01 -8.58 -6.52
N VAL A 68 -0.66 -7.76 -5.54
CA VAL A 68 0.47 -6.83 -5.60
C VAL A 68 1.68 -7.46 -4.91
N LYS A 69 2.80 -7.50 -5.61
CA LYS A 69 4.08 -8.03 -5.13
C LYS A 69 5.16 -6.96 -5.22
N TYR A 70 6.19 -7.08 -4.39
CA TYR A 70 7.39 -6.25 -4.50
C TYR A 70 8.54 -7.13 -4.98
N GLU A 71 9.31 -6.64 -5.96
CA GLU A 71 10.50 -7.29 -6.50
C GLU A 71 11.75 -6.55 -6.03
N PRO A 72 12.46 -7.06 -4.99
CA PRO A 72 13.58 -6.38 -4.38
C PRO A 72 14.76 -6.09 -5.32
N GLU A 73 15.00 -6.94 -6.33
CA GLU A 73 16.12 -6.73 -7.24
C GLU A 73 15.92 -5.49 -8.13
N SER A 74 14.67 -5.25 -8.52
CA SER A 74 14.30 -4.10 -9.36
C SER A 74 13.89 -2.86 -8.56
N GLY A 75 13.49 -3.02 -7.29
CA GLY A 75 12.93 -1.93 -6.50
C GLY A 75 11.53 -1.52 -6.96
N GLU A 76 10.74 -2.47 -7.45
CA GLU A 76 9.43 -2.20 -8.06
C GLU A 76 8.30 -2.96 -7.38
N LEU A 77 7.15 -2.29 -7.25
CA LEU A 77 5.86 -2.95 -7.02
C LEU A 77 5.30 -3.43 -8.36
N GLN A 78 4.73 -4.64 -8.37
CA GLN A 78 4.20 -5.33 -9.53
C GLN A 78 2.72 -5.67 -9.33
N TRP A 79 1.93 -5.43 -10.36
CA TRP A 79 0.52 -5.81 -10.49
C TRP A 79 0.40 -7.03 -11.43
N PRO A 80 -0.76 -7.71 -11.47
CA PRO A 80 -0.97 -8.87 -12.35
C PRO A 80 -0.81 -8.58 -13.84
N ASP A 81 -1.15 -7.37 -14.29
CA ASP A 81 -1.15 -7.00 -15.71
C ASP A 81 0.23 -6.50 -16.20
N ASP A 82 1.32 -7.03 -15.63
CA ASP A 82 2.72 -6.60 -15.85
C ASP A 82 2.99 -5.10 -15.59
N GLN A 83 2.06 -4.39 -14.96
CA GLN A 83 2.27 -3.01 -14.56
C GLN A 83 3.24 -2.96 -13.39
N ARG A 84 4.21 -2.04 -13.48
CA ARG A 84 5.25 -1.86 -12.47
C ARG A 84 5.40 -0.40 -12.10
N ILE A 85 5.77 -0.15 -10.85
CA ILE A 85 6.13 1.18 -10.39
C ILE A 85 7.27 1.10 -9.39
N SER A 86 8.23 2.03 -9.52
CA SER A 86 9.34 2.12 -8.57
C SER A 86 8.83 2.53 -7.19
N ALA A 87 9.29 1.82 -6.16
CA ALA A 87 8.92 2.13 -4.79
C ALA A 87 10.00 1.69 -3.80
N GLU A 88 10.17 2.45 -2.72
CA GLU A 88 11.04 2.09 -1.61
C GLU A 88 10.24 1.41 -0.49
N PRO A 89 10.75 0.31 0.10
CA PRO A 89 10.16 -0.29 1.30
C PRO A 89 10.50 0.57 2.52
N LEU A 90 9.48 1.03 3.24
CA LEU A 90 9.63 1.85 4.45
C LEU A 90 9.40 1.06 5.74
N TYR A 91 8.58 0.01 5.67
CA TYR A 91 8.26 -0.83 6.81
C TYR A 91 7.89 -2.23 6.36
N ALA A 92 8.25 -3.23 7.16
CA ALA A 92 7.83 -4.61 6.95
C ALA A 92 7.66 -5.30 8.31
N ASP A 93 6.56 -6.02 8.45
CA ASP A 93 6.33 -6.97 9.54
C ASP A 93 5.58 -8.21 9.02
N PRO A 94 5.31 -9.22 9.86
CA PRO A 94 4.57 -10.41 9.44
C PRO A 94 3.12 -10.17 8.96
N THR A 95 2.56 -8.98 9.22
CA THR A 95 1.19 -8.59 8.88
C THR A 95 1.13 -7.88 7.53
N GLY A 96 2.16 -7.11 7.19
CA GLY A 96 2.19 -6.33 5.96
C GLY A 96 3.45 -5.51 5.73
N GLN A 97 3.46 -4.81 4.61
CA GLN A 97 4.57 -3.99 4.16
C GLN A 97 4.06 -2.61 3.71
N LEU A 98 4.84 -1.57 4.01
CA LEU A 98 4.59 -0.21 3.56
C LEU A 98 5.67 0.18 2.56
N TYR A 99 5.24 0.74 1.44
CA TYR A 99 6.12 1.27 0.41
C TYR A 99 5.79 2.72 0.11
N ARG A 100 6.75 3.45 -0.42
CA ARG A 100 6.57 4.79 -0.97
C ARG A 100 6.95 4.81 -2.44
N VAL A 101 6.09 5.36 -3.27
CA VAL A 101 6.24 5.47 -4.72
C VAL A 101 7.23 6.58 -5.08
N HIS A 102 8.04 6.36 -6.12
CA HIS A 102 8.98 7.34 -6.70
C HIS A 102 8.52 7.93 -8.02
#